data_AF-A0A2E3FH09-F1
#
_entry.id   AF-A0A2E3FH09-F1
#
_cell.length_a   1.000
_cell.length_b   1.000
_cell.length_c   1.000
_cell.angle_alpha   90.00
_cell.angle_beta   90.00
_cell.angle_gamma   90.00
#
_symmetry.space_group_name_H-M   'P 1'
#
loop_
_entity.id
_entity.type
_entity.pdbx_description
1 polymer ?
#
loop_
_entity_poly.entity_id
_entity_poly.type
_entity_poly.pdbx_seq_one_letter_code
_entity_poly.pdbx_strand_id
1 'polypeptide(L)'
;MAEIQIDVIPRVRLRFFRGTIGRRWRKLYWGAWAIYVPAERLKLLHSVGGQVHCIYYKSPKREAILAGYLNKPSKTPVEVWRAALTKPVTRRVAENYVCLQRLYAAGLGPQPQGLVVVPNYRAWFSRGQTFTAGYRVADINTLPEKQPATEAQMRAAGVIPDGNLASIREQIRGYISDLNSVRGAMPDGGEPQIAAIEAQLNAALEAAE
;
A
#
# COMPACT_ATOMS: atom_id res chain seq x y z
N MET A 1 -15.13 -17.79 -0.06
CA MET A 1 -14.10 -16.97 0.61
C MET A 1 -14.70 -16.50 1.93
N ALA A 2 -13.94 -16.54 3.03
CA ALA A 2 -14.39 -15.90 4.27
C ALA A 2 -14.60 -14.40 4.02
N GLU A 3 -15.61 -13.82 4.66
CA GLU A 3 -15.91 -12.39 4.58
C GLU A 3 -14.70 -11.60 5.10
N ILE A 4 -14.13 -10.73 4.26
CA ILE A 4 -12.99 -9.91 4.65
C ILE A 4 -13.54 -8.72 5.44
N GLN A 5 -13.19 -8.63 6.72
CA GLN A 5 -13.54 -7.47 7.52
C GLN A 5 -12.92 -6.19 6.92
N ILE A 6 -13.78 -5.22 6.62
CA ILE A 6 -13.39 -3.88 6.17
C ILE A 6 -13.77 -2.88 7.27
N ASP A 7 -12.76 -2.26 7.88
CA ASP A 7 -12.96 -1.17 8.84
C ASP A 7 -13.07 0.17 8.11
N VAL A 8 -14.10 0.95 8.46
CA VAL A 8 -14.22 2.34 8.02
C VAL A 8 -13.62 3.25 9.08
N ILE A 9 -12.53 3.97 8.75
CA ILE A 9 -11.99 5.03 9.60
C ILE A 9 -12.55 6.36 9.09
N PRO A 10 -13.42 7.06 9.85
CA PRO A 10 -14.18 8.19 9.31
C PRO A 10 -13.31 9.32 8.76
N ARG A 11 -12.13 9.54 9.37
CA ARG A 11 -11.22 10.61 8.97
C ARG A 11 -9.77 10.28 9.31
N VAL A 12 -8.86 10.61 8.39
CA VAL A 12 -7.42 10.63 8.62
C VAL A 12 -6.83 11.96 8.17
N ARG A 13 -6.01 12.57 9.02
CA ARG A 13 -5.22 13.75 8.65
C ARG A 13 -3.76 13.53 8.96
N LEU A 14 -2.90 13.57 7.95
CA LEU A 14 -1.47 13.37 8.11
C LEU A 14 -0.74 14.72 8.18
N ARG A 15 0.14 14.85 9.17
CA ARG A 15 1.12 15.93 9.31
C ARG A 15 2.49 15.32 9.54
N PHE A 16 3.55 15.99 9.08
CA PHE A 16 4.96 15.60 9.15
C PHE A 16 5.29 14.31 9.93
N PHE A 17 5.25 14.30 11.26
CA PHE A 17 5.59 13.10 12.06
C PHE A 17 4.41 12.46 12.82
N ARG A 18 3.21 13.07 12.74
CA ARG A 18 2.02 12.66 13.48
C ARG A 18 0.76 12.82 12.64
N GLY A 19 -0.18 11.91 12.80
CA GLY A 19 -1.49 12.01 12.16
C GLY A 19 -2.62 11.86 13.15
N THR A 20 -3.78 12.40 12.80
CA THR A 20 -5.02 12.02 13.46
C THR A 20 -5.63 10.85 12.71
N ILE A 21 -5.76 9.69 13.36
CA ILE A 21 -6.49 8.53 12.86
C ILE A 21 -7.82 8.47 13.61
N GLY A 22 -8.93 8.69 12.90
CA GLY A 22 -10.21 9.03 13.51
C GLY A 22 -10.08 10.30 14.34
N ARG A 23 -10.14 10.16 15.67
CA ARG A 23 -9.98 11.26 16.65
C ARG A 23 -8.67 11.20 17.45
N ARG A 24 -7.82 10.21 17.21
CA ARG A 24 -6.62 9.96 18.03
C ARG A 24 -5.34 10.40 17.31
N TRP A 25 -4.46 11.09 18.04
CA TRP A 25 -3.11 11.38 17.56
C TRP A 25 -2.25 10.13 17.62
N ARG A 26 -1.60 9.81 16.50
CA ARG A 26 -0.73 8.64 16.36
C ARG A 26 0.62 9.05 15.75
N LYS A 27 1.67 8.37 16.22
CA LYS A 27 2.99 8.40 15.57
C LYS A 27 2.88 7.69 14.22
N LEU A 28 3.53 8.26 13.20
CA LEU A 28 3.54 7.72 11.84
C LEU A 28 4.95 7.27 11.48
N TYR A 29 5.02 6.20 10.70
CA TYR A 29 6.23 5.78 9.98
C TYR A 29 5.98 5.97 8.50
N TRP A 30 6.87 6.69 7.82
CA TRP A 30 6.67 7.08 6.43
C TRP A 30 7.43 6.15 5.49
N GLY A 31 6.70 5.50 4.60
CA GLY A 31 7.22 4.93 3.37
C GLY A 31 6.99 5.87 2.20
N ALA A 32 7.65 5.58 1.08
CA ALA A 32 7.51 6.34 -0.15
C ALA A 32 6.06 6.36 -0.68
N TRP A 33 5.30 5.29 -0.47
CA TRP A 33 3.96 5.08 -1.04
C TRP A 33 2.85 4.96 -0.01
N ALA A 34 3.21 4.75 1.26
CA ALA A 34 2.27 4.51 2.33
C ALA A 34 2.82 4.99 3.67
N ILE A 35 1.95 5.23 4.64
CA ILE A 35 2.33 5.29 6.05
C ILE A 35 2.10 3.93 6.71
N TYR A 36 2.83 3.68 7.79
CA TYR A 36 2.51 2.65 8.78
C TYR A 36 2.25 3.30 10.14
N VAL A 37 1.21 2.82 10.83
CA VAL A 37 0.80 3.28 12.17
C VAL A 37 0.85 2.07 13.10
N PRO A 38 1.96 1.83 13.83
CA PRO A 38 2.15 0.61 14.61
C PRO A 38 1.08 0.38 15.67
N ALA A 39 0.68 1.44 16.38
CA ALA A 39 -0.35 1.37 17.42
C ALA A 39 -1.73 0.91 16.90
N GLU A 40 -1.95 0.99 15.59
CA GLU A 40 -3.19 0.55 14.93
C GLU A 40 -2.93 -0.65 14.00
N ARG A 41 -1.68 -1.13 13.90
CA ARG A 41 -1.26 -2.16 12.94
C ARG A 41 -1.68 -1.82 11.50
N LEU A 42 -1.74 -0.52 11.18
CA LEU A 42 -2.37 0.00 9.97
C LEU A 42 -1.33 0.45 8.97
N LYS A 43 -1.42 -0.06 7.73
CA LYS A 43 -0.70 0.49 6.57
C LYS A 43 -1.70 1.17 5.64
N LEU A 44 -1.46 2.44 5.31
CA LEU A 44 -2.39 3.28 4.56
C LEU A 44 -1.68 3.94 3.39
N LEU A 45 -2.22 3.81 2.17
CA LEU A 45 -1.60 4.40 0.99
C LEU A 45 -1.68 5.93 0.99
N HIS A 46 -0.66 6.57 0.43
CA HIS A 46 -0.74 7.98 0.09
C HIS A 46 -1.69 8.17 -1.09
N SER A 47 -2.62 9.12 -0.96
CA SER A 47 -3.67 9.35 -1.95
C SER A 47 -3.74 10.81 -2.40
N VAL A 48 -3.91 11.00 -3.71
CA VAL A 48 -4.29 12.28 -4.34
C VAL A 48 -5.45 11.99 -5.29
N GLY A 49 -6.65 12.45 -4.95
CA GLY A 49 -7.87 12.23 -5.74
C GLY A 49 -8.25 10.76 -5.89
N GLY A 50 -8.08 9.95 -4.82
CA GLY A 50 -8.40 8.51 -4.82
C GLY A 50 -7.36 7.64 -5.52
N GLN A 51 -6.30 8.23 -6.08
CA GLN A 51 -5.24 7.54 -6.79
C GLN A 51 -3.95 7.49 -5.96
N VAL A 52 -3.15 6.45 -6.19
CA VAL A 52 -1.89 6.22 -5.48
C VAL A 52 -0.92 7.39 -5.69
N HIS A 53 -0.19 7.75 -4.63
CA HIS A 53 0.82 8.79 -4.65
C HIS A 53 2.17 8.33 -4.06
N CYS A 54 3.25 8.93 -4.54
CA CYS A 54 4.61 8.69 -4.05
C CYS A 54 5.24 10.00 -3.56
N ILE A 55 5.67 10.02 -2.31
CA ILE A 55 6.29 11.19 -1.66
C ILE A 55 7.82 11.12 -1.63
N TYR A 56 8.43 10.14 -2.30
CA TYR A 56 9.89 9.98 -2.28
C TYR A 56 10.57 11.19 -2.91
N TYR A 57 11.52 11.81 -2.21
CA TYR A 57 12.09 13.08 -2.65
C TYR A 57 12.79 13.04 -4.02
N LYS A 58 13.29 11.87 -4.47
CA LYS A 58 13.89 11.70 -5.81
C LYS A 58 12.87 11.32 -6.88
N SER A 59 11.61 11.05 -6.56
CA SER A 59 10.61 10.77 -7.59
C SER A 59 10.35 12.02 -8.43
N PRO A 60 10.07 11.86 -9.75
CA PRO A 60 9.52 12.94 -10.55
C PRO A 60 8.19 13.42 -9.96
N LYS A 61 7.88 14.70 -10.14
CA LYS A 61 6.64 15.29 -9.62
C LYS A 61 5.43 14.67 -10.31
N ARG A 62 4.33 14.47 -9.56
CA ARG A 62 3.07 13.91 -10.06
C ARG A 62 2.57 14.68 -11.27
N GLU A 63 2.57 16.01 -11.20
CA GLU A 63 2.07 16.89 -12.25
C GLU A 63 2.85 16.71 -13.56
N ALA A 64 4.18 16.56 -13.48
CA ALA A 64 5.02 16.34 -14.66
C ALA A 64 4.74 14.96 -15.30
N ILE A 65 4.62 13.91 -14.48
CA ILE A 65 4.32 12.55 -14.95
C ILE A 65 2.97 12.49 -15.68
N LEU A 66 1.94 13.11 -15.07
CA LEU A 66 0.61 13.18 -15.65
C LEU A 66 0.60 14.01 -16.94
N ALA A 67 1.45 15.03 -17.03
CA ALA A 67 1.59 15.87 -18.22
C ALA A 67 2.42 15.26 -19.36
N GLY A 68 3.09 14.11 -19.17
CA GLY A 68 3.85 13.50 -20.28
C GLY A 68 5.32 13.25 -20.03
N TYR A 69 5.92 13.82 -18.99
CA TYR A 69 7.38 13.95 -18.94
C TYR A 69 7.98 13.72 -17.54
N LEU A 70 9.30 13.55 -17.49
CA LEU A 70 10.07 13.41 -16.26
C LEU A 70 10.79 14.73 -15.97
N ASN A 71 10.44 15.38 -14.86
CA ASN A 71 11.14 16.59 -14.41
C ASN A 71 12.36 16.31 -13.52
N LYS A 72 12.71 15.03 -13.35
CA LYS A 72 13.88 14.54 -12.63
C LYS A 72 14.38 13.25 -13.28
N PRO A 73 15.68 12.92 -13.16
CA PRO A 73 16.21 11.65 -13.64
C PRO A 73 15.49 10.46 -13.02
N SER A 74 15.07 9.50 -13.85
CA SER A 74 14.49 8.23 -13.40
C SER A 74 14.90 7.11 -14.34
N LYS A 75 15.23 5.94 -13.78
CA LYS A 75 15.40 4.70 -14.57
C LYS A 75 14.06 4.11 -15.02
N THR A 76 12.96 4.61 -14.48
CA THR A 76 11.62 4.13 -14.80
C THR A 76 10.97 5.06 -15.84
N PRO A 77 10.48 4.52 -16.96
CA PRO A 77 9.79 5.32 -17.99
C PRO A 77 8.58 6.07 -17.43
N VAL A 78 8.23 7.19 -18.06
CA VAL A 78 7.14 8.06 -17.59
C VAL A 78 5.78 7.37 -17.64
N GLU A 79 5.57 6.45 -18.56
CA GLU A 79 4.36 5.66 -18.76
C GLU A 79 4.13 4.71 -17.59
N VAL A 80 5.20 4.11 -17.08
CA VAL A 80 5.16 3.21 -15.92
C VAL A 80 4.86 4.02 -14.66
N TRP A 81 5.47 5.20 -14.53
CA TRP A 81 5.14 6.16 -13.47
C TRP A 81 3.67 6.61 -13.55
N ARG A 82 3.19 6.94 -14.74
CA ARG A 82 1.81 7.37 -14.98
C ARG A 82 0.85 6.27 -14.56
N ALA A 83 1.06 5.04 -15.05
CA ALA A 83 0.25 3.88 -14.68
C ALA A 83 0.21 3.64 -13.15
N ALA A 84 1.34 3.84 -12.46
CA ALA A 84 1.38 3.73 -11.00
C ALA A 84 0.58 4.84 -10.30
N LEU A 85 0.67 6.08 -10.78
CA LEU A 85 0.04 7.25 -10.15
C LEU A 85 -1.43 7.45 -10.52
N THR A 86 -1.91 6.83 -11.59
CA THR A 86 -3.33 6.82 -11.98
C THR A 86 -4.08 5.61 -11.44
N LYS A 87 -3.36 4.63 -10.86
CA LYS A 87 -3.99 3.45 -10.23
C LYS A 87 -4.83 3.89 -9.02
N PRO A 88 -6.10 3.44 -8.91
CA PRO A 88 -6.90 3.64 -7.70
C PRO A 88 -6.22 3.06 -6.47
N VAL A 89 -6.33 3.74 -5.33
CA VAL A 89 -5.81 3.23 -4.05
C VAL A 89 -6.47 1.92 -3.63
N THR A 90 -7.77 1.75 -3.91
CA THR A 90 -8.51 0.50 -3.63
C THR A 90 -7.95 -0.67 -4.43
N ARG A 91 -7.69 -0.47 -5.72
CA ARG A 91 -6.99 -1.43 -6.58
C ARG A 91 -5.63 -1.85 -6.02
N ARG A 92 -4.78 -0.88 -5.69
CA ARG A 92 -3.43 -1.17 -5.18
C ARG A 92 -3.48 -1.89 -3.82
N VAL A 93 -4.43 -1.54 -2.96
CA VAL A 93 -4.65 -2.22 -1.69
C VAL A 93 -5.10 -3.67 -1.92
N ALA A 94 -6.01 -3.91 -2.85
CA ALA A 94 -6.46 -5.25 -3.20
C ALA A 94 -5.30 -6.12 -3.71
N GLU A 95 -4.47 -5.60 -4.62
CA GLU A 95 -3.23 -6.25 -5.08
C GLU A 95 -2.31 -6.61 -3.90
N ASN A 96 -2.02 -5.64 -3.04
CA ASN A 96 -1.16 -5.83 -1.88
C ASN A 96 -1.75 -6.85 -0.90
N TYR A 97 -3.06 -6.86 -0.69
CA TYR A 97 -3.72 -7.75 0.27
C TYR A 97 -3.67 -9.20 -0.18
N VAL A 98 -3.91 -9.48 -1.48
CA VAL A 98 -3.76 -10.83 -2.04
C VAL A 98 -2.31 -11.30 -1.93
N CYS A 99 -1.34 -10.43 -2.23
CA CYS A 99 0.08 -10.72 -2.00
C CYS A 99 0.37 -11.05 -0.54
N LEU A 100 -0.13 -10.26 0.42
CA LEU A 100 0.08 -10.50 1.85
C LEU A 100 -0.51 -11.83 2.31
N GLN A 101 -1.71 -12.18 1.86
CA GLN A 101 -2.34 -13.47 2.18
C GLN A 101 -1.47 -14.63 1.71
N ARG A 102 -0.95 -14.56 0.47
CA ARG A 102 -0.08 -15.58 -0.11
C ARG A 102 1.27 -15.68 0.60
N LEU A 103 1.89 -14.53 0.88
CA LEU A 103 3.16 -14.48 1.61
C LEU A 103 3.01 -15.00 3.04
N TYR A 104 1.93 -14.67 3.73
CA TYR A 104 1.67 -15.18 5.07
C TYR A 104 1.45 -16.70 5.07
N ALA A 105 0.66 -17.22 4.12
CA ALA A 105 0.45 -18.66 3.97
C ALA A 105 1.76 -19.43 3.72
N ALA A 106 2.74 -18.80 3.05
CA ALA A 106 4.08 -19.34 2.84
C ALA A 106 5.08 -19.03 3.97
N GLY A 107 4.66 -18.35 5.05
CA GLY A 107 5.53 -17.95 6.16
C GLY A 107 6.55 -16.85 5.81
N LEU A 108 6.34 -16.12 4.72
CA LEU A 108 7.25 -15.09 4.18
C LEU A 108 6.85 -13.67 4.55
N GLY A 109 5.59 -13.46 4.94
CA GLY A 109 5.04 -12.15 5.30
C GLY A 109 4.28 -12.17 6.62
N PRO A 110 4.03 -10.98 7.21
CA PRO A 110 3.19 -10.86 8.41
C PRO A 110 1.72 -11.18 8.11
N GLN A 111 0.98 -11.60 9.13
CA GLN A 111 -0.43 -11.95 9.01
C GLN A 111 -1.29 -10.74 8.57
N PRO A 112 -2.07 -10.82 7.48
CA PRO A 112 -3.08 -9.83 7.16
C PRO A 112 -4.25 -9.92 8.17
N GLN A 113 -4.71 -8.77 8.66
CA GLN A 113 -5.71 -8.68 9.75
C GLN A 113 -7.02 -8.02 9.34
N GLY A 114 -7.15 -7.59 8.08
CA GLY A 114 -8.32 -6.90 7.58
C GLY A 114 -7.98 -5.76 6.65
N LEU A 115 -9.01 -5.20 6.04
CA LEU A 115 -8.92 -4.07 5.11
C LEU A 115 -9.43 -2.80 5.77
N VAL A 116 -9.02 -1.65 5.25
CA VAL A 116 -9.41 -0.34 5.78
C VAL A 116 -9.73 0.62 4.65
N VAL A 117 -10.82 1.36 4.80
CA VAL A 117 -11.15 2.52 3.96
C VAL A 117 -11.24 3.79 4.80
N VAL A 118 -10.94 4.92 4.16
CA VAL A 118 -10.96 6.25 4.78
C VAL A 118 -11.63 7.23 3.82
N PRO A 119 -12.92 7.56 4.00
CA PRO A 119 -13.63 8.47 3.10
C PRO A 119 -13.13 9.93 3.22
N ASN A 120 -12.63 10.33 4.39
CA ASN A 120 -12.08 11.67 4.62
C ASN A 120 -10.59 11.64 4.94
N TYR A 121 -9.77 11.59 3.90
CA TYR A 121 -8.31 11.62 3.96
C TYR A 121 -7.76 13.00 3.57
N ARG A 122 -6.78 13.48 4.34
CA ARG A 122 -6.02 14.69 4.03
C ARG A 122 -4.55 14.52 4.41
N ALA A 123 -3.65 14.98 3.55
CA ALA A 123 -2.22 15.02 3.81
C ALA A 123 -1.63 16.33 3.27
N TRP A 124 -0.42 16.69 3.72
CA TRP A 124 0.24 17.94 3.29
C TRP A 124 0.52 18.00 1.78
N PHE A 125 0.68 16.84 1.12
CA PHE A 125 0.87 16.71 -0.32
C PHE A 125 -0.44 16.57 -1.11
N SER A 126 -1.58 16.41 -0.44
CA SER A 126 -2.89 16.22 -1.06
C SER A 126 -3.77 17.43 -0.75
N ARG A 127 -3.76 18.41 -1.65
CA ARG A 127 -4.52 19.66 -1.52
C ARG A 127 -5.99 19.38 -1.87
N GLY A 128 -6.74 18.80 -0.95
CA GLY A 128 -8.15 18.49 -1.11
C GLY A 128 -8.61 17.45 -0.09
N GLN A 129 -9.93 17.36 0.13
CA GLN A 129 -10.50 16.18 0.75
C GLN A 129 -10.56 15.09 -0.33
N THR A 130 -10.00 13.93 -0.02
CA THR A 130 -10.01 12.74 -0.88
C THR A 130 -10.29 11.53 0.01
N PHE A 131 -10.44 10.34 -0.57
CA PHE A 131 -10.38 9.09 0.17
C PHE A 131 -9.02 8.40 0.04
N THR A 132 -8.77 7.41 0.90
CA THR A 132 -7.70 6.43 0.72
C THR A 132 -8.13 5.06 1.25
N ALA A 133 -7.32 4.04 0.98
CA ALA A 133 -7.49 2.69 1.47
C ALA A 133 -6.17 2.14 2.04
N GLY A 134 -6.29 1.07 2.80
CA GLY A 134 -5.18 0.39 3.42
C GLY A 134 -5.57 -0.98 3.95
N TYR A 135 -4.72 -1.52 4.80
CA TYR A 135 -4.95 -2.81 5.44
C TYR A 135 -4.33 -2.83 6.84
N ARG A 136 -4.87 -3.70 7.68
CA ARG A 136 -4.26 -4.07 8.95
C ARG A 136 -3.36 -5.28 8.76
N VAL A 137 -2.23 -5.28 9.44
CA VAL A 137 -1.21 -6.32 9.32
C VAL A 137 -0.46 -6.48 10.65
N ALA A 138 -0.16 -7.71 11.03
CA ALA A 138 0.59 -8.00 12.24
C ALA A 138 1.89 -7.20 12.29
N ASP A 139 2.28 -6.76 13.49
CA ASP A 139 3.51 -5.98 13.66
C ASP A 139 4.72 -6.89 13.44
N ILE A 140 5.39 -6.68 12.32
CA ILE A 140 6.58 -7.44 11.92
C ILE A 140 7.70 -7.37 12.98
N ASN A 141 7.74 -6.30 13.77
CA ASN A 141 8.77 -6.11 14.80
C ASN A 141 8.60 -7.02 16.01
N THR A 142 7.41 -7.61 16.17
CA THR A 142 7.12 -8.57 17.25
C THR A 142 7.29 -10.02 16.80
N LEU A 143 7.62 -10.27 15.53
CA LEU A 143 7.81 -11.62 15.00
C LEU A 143 9.21 -12.16 15.32
N PRO A 144 9.37 -13.50 15.49
CA PRO A 144 10.67 -14.14 15.59
C PRO A 144 11.53 -13.84 14.37
N GLU A 145 12.84 -13.66 14.56
CA GLU A 145 13.74 -13.46 13.42
C GLU A 145 13.92 -14.77 12.64
N LYS A 146 13.98 -14.66 11.32
CA LYS A 146 14.24 -15.80 10.42
C LYS A 146 15.15 -15.39 9.26
N GLN A 147 15.59 -16.39 8.50
CA GLN A 147 16.34 -16.13 7.28
C GLN A 147 15.52 -15.30 6.28
N PRO A 148 16.14 -14.30 5.62
CA PRO A 148 15.50 -13.54 4.57
C PRO A 148 14.95 -14.44 3.47
N ALA A 149 13.73 -14.12 3.04
CA ALA A 149 13.10 -14.77 1.90
C ALA A 149 13.89 -14.52 0.62
N THR A 150 13.97 -15.52 -0.24
CA THR A 150 14.55 -15.37 -1.58
C THR A 150 13.49 -14.98 -2.61
N GLU A 151 13.93 -14.48 -3.77
CA GLU A 151 13.03 -14.22 -4.90
C GLU A 151 12.27 -15.50 -5.32
N ALA A 152 12.96 -16.64 -5.36
CA ALA A 152 12.36 -17.92 -5.71
C ALA A 152 11.24 -18.31 -4.73
N GLN A 153 11.42 -18.08 -3.43
CA GLN A 153 10.39 -18.31 -2.42
C GLN A 153 9.19 -17.38 -2.60
N MET A 154 9.41 -16.10 -2.92
CA MET A 154 8.33 -15.14 -3.20
C MET A 154 7.50 -15.58 -4.42
N ARG A 155 8.16 -16.03 -5.49
CA ARG A 155 7.50 -16.58 -6.68
C ARG A 155 6.76 -17.88 -6.40
N ALA A 156 7.36 -18.79 -5.62
CA ALA A 156 6.72 -20.04 -5.21
C ALA A 156 5.47 -19.80 -4.34
N ALA A 157 5.42 -18.70 -3.59
CA ALA A 157 4.21 -18.25 -2.90
C ALA A 157 3.14 -17.67 -3.86
N GLY A 158 3.38 -17.63 -5.17
CA GLY A 158 2.50 -17.03 -6.15
C GLY A 158 2.54 -15.50 -6.12
N VAL A 159 3.68 -14.89 -5.80
CA VAL A 159 3.85 -13.43 -5.84
C VAL A 159 4.99 -13.06 -6.77
N ILE A 160 4.67 -12.21 -7.75
CA ILE A 160 5.62 -11.60 -8.66
C ILE A 160 6.32 -10.46 -7.89
N PRO A 161 7.66 -10.49 -7.74
CA PRO A 161 8.42 -9.45 -7.07
C PRO A 161 8.23 -8.08 -7.73
N ASP A 162 8.45 -7.03 -6.95
CA ASP A 162 8.44 -5.68 -7.48
C ASP A 162 9.61 -5.46 -8.47
N GLY A 163 9.44 -4.57 -9.43
CA GLY A 163 10.36 -4.45 -10.58
C GLY A 163 11.80 -4.06 -10.22
N ASN A 164 12.01 -3.52 -9.02
CA ASN A 164 13.34 -3.24 -8.50
C ASN A 164 13.71 -4.15 -7.31
N LEU A 165 13.01 -5.25 -7.04
CA LEU A 165 13.28 -6.20 -5.95
C LEU A 165 13.44 -5.55 -4.56
N ALA A 166 12.78 -4.42 -4.31
CA ALA A 166 12.79 -3.79 -3.00
C ALA A 166 12.16 -4.70 -1.94
N SER A 167 11.11 -5.45 -2.28
CA SER A 167 10.44 -6.40 -1.38
C SER A 167 11.38 -7.48 -0.86
N ILE A 168 12.42 -7.83 -1.63
CA ILE A 168 13.45 -8.80 -1.26
C ILE A 168 14.62 -8.14 -0.52
N ARG A 169 15.07 -6.95 -0.92
CA ARG A 169 16.20 -6.26 -0.28
C ARG A 169 15.87 -5.61 1.07
N GLU A 170 14.62 -5.19 1.26
CA GLU A 170 14.19 -4.35 2.40
C GLU A 170 13.31 -5.16 3.37
N GLN A 171 13.70 -6.40 3.61
CA GLN A 171 13.02 -7.28 4.56
C GLN A 171 13.31 -6.86 6.00
N ILE A 172 12.31 -7.02 6.88
CA ILE A 172 12.45 -6.76 8.31
C ILE A 172 12.36 -8.11 9.02
N ARG A 173 13.39 -8.46 9.80
CA ARG A 173 13.48 -9.76 10.52
C ARG A 173 13.33 -10.99 9.60
N GLY A 174 13.69 -10.83 8.33
CA GLY A 174 13.56 -11.84 7.29
C GLY A 174 12.16 -11.98 6.68
N TYR A 175 11.23 -11.06 6.95
CA TYR A 175 9.90 -11.03 6.34
C TYR A 175 9.76 -9.89 5.34
N ILE A 176 9.00 -10.17 4.28
CA ILE A 176 8.64 -9.21 3.25
C ILE A 176 7.64 -8.21 3.83
N SER A 177 8.00 -6.93 3.85
CA SER A 177 7.29 -5.87 4.58
C SER A 177 6.72 -4.77 3.68
N ASP A 178 7.36 -4.50 2.56
CA ASP A 178 6.91 -3.53 1.56
C ASP A 178 6.71 -4.17 0.19
N LEU A 179 5.54 -3.92 -0.37
CA LEU A 179 5.09 -4.40 -1.68
C LEU A 179 4.93 -3.23 -2.67
N ASN A 180 5.08 -2.00 -2.17
CA ASN A 180 4.82 -0.79 -2.95
C ASN A 180 6.09 -0.31 -3.63
N SER A 181 6.05 -0.25 -4.95
CA SER A 181 7.01 0.49 -5.76
C SER A 181 6.30 0.99 -7.02
N VAL A 182 7.02 1.67 -7.91
CA VAL A 182 6.45 2.08 -9.20
C VAL A 182 5.92 0.86 -9.97
N ARG A 183 6.67 -0.23 -9.93
CA ARG A 183 6.24 -1.57 -10.36
C ARG A 183 6.08 -2.46 -9.13
N GLY A 184 5.10 -2.15 -8.27
CA GLY A 184 4.86 -2.89 -7.03
C GLY A 184 4.63 -4.39 -7.26
N ALA A 185 4.84 -5.18 -6.22
CA ALA A 185 4.64 -6.63 -6.27
C ALA A 185 3.19 -6.97 -6.65
N MET A 186 3.00 -8.05 -7.39
CA MET A 186 1.70 -8.46 -7.93
C MET A 186 1.43 -9.93 -7.61
N PRO A 187 0.17 -10.32 -7.34
CA PRO A 187 -0.16 -11.73 -7.22
C PRO A 187 -0.12 -12.39 -8.61
N ASP A 188 0.53 -13.55 -8.71
CA ASP A 188 0.53 -14.36 -9.92
C ASP A 188 -0.85 -15.02 -10.14
N GLY A 189 -1.57 -14.67 -11.21
CA GLY A 189 -2.93 -15.16 -11.43
C GLY A 189 -3.90 -14.82 -10.28
N GLY A 190 -4.02 -13.53 -9.94
CA GLY A 190 -4.86 -13.05 -8.82
C GLY A 190 -6.03 -12.15 -9.21
N GLU A 191 -6.27 -11.92 -10.51
CA GLU A 191 -7.20 -10.90 -11.00
C GLU A 191 -8.62 -11.01 -10.42
N PRO A 192 -9.25 -12.20 -10.38
CA PRO A 192 -10.60 -12.31 -9.81
C PRO A 192 -10.65 -11.96 -8.32
N GLN A 193 -9.64 -12.35 -7.53
CA GLN A 193 -9.58 -11.98 -6.10
C GLN A 193 -9.35 -10.48 -5.93
N ILE A 194 -8.48 -9.89 -6.75
CA ILE A 194 -8.22 -8.44 -6.72
C ILE A 194 -9.51 -7.69 -7.04
N ALA A 195 -10.20 -8.03 -8.12
CA ALA A 195 -11.44 -7.38 -8.53
C ALA A 195 -12.54 -7.51 -7.46
N ALA A 196 -12.67 -8.69 -6.83
CA ALA A 196 -13.63 -8.90 -5.75
C ALA A 196 -13.32 -8.03 -4.52
N ILE A 197 -12.06 -7.94 -4.11
CA ILE A 197 -11.65 -7.10 -2.98
C ILE A 197 -11.81 -5.61 -3.30
N GLU A 198 -11.42 -5.20 -4.51
CA GLU A 198 -11.57 -3.84 -5.01
C GLU A 198 -13.04 -3.40 -4.99
N ALA A 199 -13.95 -4.27 -5.46
CA ALA A 199 -15.39 -4.01 -5.40
C ALA A 199 -15.90 -3.82 -3.97
N GLN A 200 -15.46 -4.66 -3.03
CA GLN A 200 -15.84 -4.51 -1.61
C GLN A 200 -15.30 -3.22 -0.99
N LEU A 201 -14.07 -2.82 -1.33
CA LEU A 201 -13.49 -1.56 -0.87
C LEU A 201 -14.23 -0.35 -1.43
N ASN A 202 -14.62 -0.39 -2.70
CA ASN A 202 -15.39 0.69 -3.34
C ASN A 202 -16.79 0.78 -2.73
N ALA A 203 -17.50 -0.35 -2.55
CA ALA A 203 -18.80 -0.38 -1.89
C ALA A 203 -18.76 0.16 -0.44
N ALA A 204 -17.68 -0.16 0.31
CA ALA A 204 -17.49 0.36 1.65
C ALA A 204 -17.19 1.88 1.68
N LEU A 205 -16.58 2.43 0.63
CA LEU A 205 -16.39 3.88 0.48
C LEU A 205 -17.71 4.57 0.17
N GLU A 206 -18.48 4.04 -0.80
CA GLU A 206 -19.78 4.57 -1.20
C GLU A 206 -20.78 4.58 -0.04
N ALA A 207 -20.80 3.51 0.78
CA ALA A 207 -21.66 3.44 1.96
C ALA A 207 -21.24 4.38 3.11
N ALA A 208 -20.05 4.96 3.04
CA ALA A 208 -19.50 5.83 4.07
C ALA A 208 -19.51 7.33 3.71
N GLU A 209 -19.97 7.67 2.50
CA GLU A 209 -20.24 9.04 2.04
C GLU A 209 -21.59 9.56 2.56
#